data_AF-A0A0F9G1C1-F1
#
_entry.id   AF-A0A0F9G1C1-F1
#
_cell.length_a   1.000
_cell.length_b   1.000
_cell.length_c   1.000
_cell.angle_alpha   90.00
_cell.angle_beta   90.00
_cell.angle_gamma   90.00
#
_symmetry.space_group_name_H-M   'P 1'
#
loop_
_entity.id
_entity.type
_entity.pdbx_description
1 polymer ?
#
loop_
_entity_poly.entity_id
_entity_poly.type
_entity_poly.pdbx_seq_one_letter_code
_entity_poly.pdbx_strand_id
1 'polypeptide(L)' 'MSYLKTLLLSFCLFCAGASHAQATDLAPELEVFKPYLGTWQADFDVGDNKPKIQDVGRWERALNGKAIRTAHSINEGEYG' A
#
# COMPACT_ATOMS: atom_id res chain seq x y z
N MET A 1 33.23 -31.01 -1.64
CA MET A 1 31.76 -31.15 -1.86
C MET A 1 30.89 -30.39 -0.86
N SER A 2 31.34 -30.14 0.38
CA SER A 2 30.55 -29.38 1.38
C SER A 2 30.51 -27.87 1.07
N TYR A 3 31.66 -27.25 0.78
CA TYR A 3 31.77 -25.81 0.51
C TYR A 3 30.94 -25.32 -0.68
N LEU A 4 30.80 -26.13 -1.74
CA LEU A 4 29.98 -25.79 -2.89
C LEU A 4 28.49 -25.71 -2.51
N LYS A 5 28.03 -26.62 -1.64
CA LYS A 5 26.66 -26.61 -1.13
C LYS A 5 26.42 -25.42 -0.20
N THR A 6 27.38 -25.10 0.66
CA THR A 6 27.31 -23.91 1.53
C THR A 6 27.29 -22.62 0.73
N LEU A 7 28.12 -22.54 -0.33
CA LEU A 7 28.15 -21.39 -1.25
C LEU A 7 26.84 -21.25 -2.03
N LEU A 8 26.29 -22.36 -2.54
CA LEU A 8 24.99 -22.38 -3.21
C LEU A 8 23.86 -21.93 -2.27
N LEU A 9 23.86 -22.41 -1.02
CA LEU A 9 22.83 -22.04 -0.04
C LEU A 9 22.91 -20.55 0.33
N SER A 10 24.11 -20.02 0.54
CA SER A 10 24.31 -18.59 0.84
C SER A 10 23.98 -17.71 -0.37
N PHE A 11 24.28 -18.15 -1.59
CA PHE A 11 23.86 -17.48 -2.81
C PHE A 11 22.33 -17.45 -2.98
N CYS A 12 21.64 -18.58 -2.74
CA CYS A 12 20.17 -18.64 -2.77
C CYS A 12 19.52 -17.72 -1.74
N LEU A 13 20.06 -17.66 -0.52
CA LEU A 13 19.57 -16.76 0.53
C LEU A 13 19.78 -15.27 0.18
N PHE A 14 20.87 -14.93 -0.50
CA PHE A 14 21.13 -13.58 -0.98
C PHE A 14 20.17 -13.17 -2.12
N CYS A 15 19.88 -14.07 -3.06
CA CYS A 15 18.91 -13.82 -4.13
C CYS A 15 17.46 -13.69 -3.62
N ALA A 16 17.08 -14.43 -2.58
CA ALA A 16 15.73 -14.35 -2.01
C ALA A 16 15.43 -12.98 -1.37
N GLY A 17 16.44 -12.32 -0.79
CA GLY A 17 16.30 -10.98 -0.20
C GLY A 17 16.22 -9.83 -1.21
N ALA A 18 16.57 -10.08 -2.48
CA ALA A 18 16.58 -9.08 -3.55
C ALA A 18 15.23 -8.92 -4.27
N SER A 19 14.17 -9.54 -3.77
CA SER A 19 12.80 -9.26 -4.21
C SER A 19 12.34 -7.92 -3.63
N HIS A 20 12.97 -6.83 -4.04
CA HIS A 20 12.34 -5.53 -3.95
C HIS A 20 11.13 -5.59 -4.88
N ALA A 21 9.92 -5.46 -4.32
CA ALA A 21 8.74 -5.19 -5.09
C ALA A 21 9.02 -3.90 -5.86
N GLN A 22 9.46 -4.05 -7.10
CA GLN A 22 9.66 -2.95 -8.02
C GLN A 22 8.36 -2.16 -7.99
N ALA A 23 8.44 -0.83 -7.83
CA ALA A 23 7.28 0.05 -7.91
C ALA A 23 6.65 -0.18 -9.27
N THR A 24 5.71 -1.12 -9.32
CA THR A 24 5.10 -1.57 -10.55
C THR A 24 4.15 -0.45 -10.90
N ASP A 25 4.36 0.14 -12.07
CA ASP A 25 3.37 1.03 -12.64
C ASP A 25 2.02 0.31 -12.67
N LEU A 26 0.96 1.11 -12.68
CA LEU A 26 -0.36 0.55 -12.77
C LEU A 26 -0.50 -0.15 -14.14
N ALA A 27 -1.36 -1.15 -14.22
CA ALA A 27 -1.78 -1.65 -15.52
C ALA A 27 -2.29 -0.46 -16.36
N PRO A 28 -2.07 -0.42 -17.69
CA PRO A 28 -2.46 0.72 -18.52
C PRO A 28 -3.92 1.16 -18.34
N GLU A 29 -4.80 0.20 -18.10
CA GLU A 29 -6.24 0.39 -17.84
C GLU A 29 -6.52 1.15 -16.53
N LEU A 30 -5.57 1.16 -15.61
CA LEU A 30 -5.64 1.79 -14.29
C LEU A 30 -4.83 3.08 -14.19
N GLU A 31 -4.14 3.52 -15.25
CA GLU A 31 -3.30 4.74 -15.20
C GLU A 31 -4.08 5.99 -14.81
N VAL A 32 -5.39 6.05 -15.09
CA VAL A 32 -6.27 7.14 -14.63
C VAL A 32 -6.28 7.29 -13.10
N PHE A 33 -6.02 6.21 -12.36
CA PHE A 33 -5.99 6.21 -10.90
C PHE A 33 -4.67 6.66 -10.31
N LYS A 34 -3.62 6.83 -11.13
CA LYS A 34 -2.27 7.20 -10.68
C LYS A 34 -2.23 8.48 -9.83
N PRO A 35 -2.98 9.56 -10.14
CA PRO A 35 -3.01 10.76 -9.29
C PRO A 35 -3.71 10.54 -7.94
N TYR A 36 -4.51 9.49 -7.80
CA TYR A 36 -5.32 9.23 -6.61
C TYR A 36 -4.62 8.32 -5.60
N LEU A 37 -3.50 7.69 -5.98
CA LEU A 37 -2.70 6.88 -5.06
C LEU A 37 -2.19 7.73 -3.90
N GLY A 38 -2.39 7.26 -2.67
CA GLY A 38 -1.99 7.96 -1.46
C GLY A 38 -3.08 7.98 -0.38
N THR A 39 -2.90 8.90 0.57
CA THR A 39 -3.84 9.14 1.67
C THR A 39 -4.59 10.43 1.43
N TRP A 40 -5.91 10.37 1.55
CA TRP A 40 -6.84 11.48 1.47
C TRP A 40 -7.49 11.65 2.83
N GLN A 41 -7.63 12.88 3.29
CA GLN A 41 -8.24 13.19 4.56
C GLN A 41 -9.20 14.37 4.42
N ALA A 42 -10.33 14.28 5.10
CA ALA A 42 -11.24 15.39 5.33
C ALA A 42 -11.49 15.53 6.83
N ASP A 43 -11.26 16.73 7.35
CA ASP A 43 -11.66 17.11 8.70
C ASP A 43 -12.93 17.97 8.60
N PHE A 44 -14.03 17.51 9.20
CA PHE A 44 -15.31 18.20 9.11
C PHE A 44 -15.47 19.24 10.22
N ASP A 45 -15.88 20.44 9.85
CA ASP A 45 -16.39 21.42 10.80
C ASP A 45 -17.84 21.09 11.15
N VAL A 46 -18.06 20.62 12.38
CA VAL A 46 -19.36 20.14 12.86
C VAL A 46 -20.01 21.11 13.87
N GLY A 47 -19.43 22.30 14.03
CA GLY A 47 -19.86 23.31 15.00
C GLY A 47 -19.41 23.03 16.43
N ASP A 48 -19.51 24.07 17.26
CA ASP A 48 -19.03 24.04 18.65
C ASP A 48 -19.73 22.94 19.48
N ASN A 49 -18.98 22.30 20.37
CA ASN A 49 -19.41 21.22 21.29
C ASN A 49 -19.81 19.88 20.65
N LYS A 50 -19.51 19.63 19.37
CA LYS A 50 -19.64 18.29 18.78
C LYS A 50 -18.28 17.57 18.68
N PRO A 51 -18.26 16.23 18.72
CA PRO A 51 -17.03 15.46 18.46
C PRO A 51 -16.49 15.79 17.08
N LYS A 52 -15.17 15.99 16.96
CA LYS A 52 -14.52 16.17 15.66
C LYS A 52 -14.78 14.92 14.80
N ILE A 53 -15.07 15.13 13.52
CA ILE A 53 -15.19 14.04 12.57
C ILE A 53 -14.00 14.12 11.61
N GLN A 54 -13.25 13.03 11.53
CA GLN A 54 -12.18 12.85 10.57
C GLN A 54 -12.49 11.64 9.70
N ASP A 55 -12.41 11.84 8.38
CA ASP A 55 -12.52 10.79 7.38
C ASP A 55 -11.15 10.63 6.70
N VAL A 56 -10.65 9.40 6.67
CA VAL A 56 -9.40 9.02 6.01
C VAL A 56 -9.66 7.93 4.97
N GLY A 57 -9.30 8.22 3.72
CA GLY A 57 -9.28 7.26 2.61
C GLY A 57 -7.84 6.95 2.20
N ARG A 58 -7.50 5.66 2.03
CA ARG A 58 -6.21 5.23 1.50
C ARG A 58 -6.37 4.45 0.22
N TRP A 59 -5.66 4.86 -0.83
CA TRP A 59 -5.69 4.28 -2.17
C TRP A 59 -4.31 3.72 -2.50
N GLU A 60 -4.23 2.41 -2.63
CA GLU A 60 -2.96 1.68 -2.74
C GLU A 60 -2.96 0.77 -3.97
N ARG A 61 -1.77 0.55 -4.51
CA ARG A 61 -1.55 -0.52 -5.49
C ARG A 61 -1.78 -1.86 -4.80
N ALA A 62 -2.45 -2.78 -5.49
CA ALA A 62 -2.60 -4.17 -5.09
C ALA A 62 -2.30 -5.09 -6.27
N LEU A 63 -2.00 -6.36 -5.99
CA LEU A 63 -1.77 -7.40 -7.00
C LEU A 63 -0.77 -6.96 -8.09
N ASN A 64 0.37 -6.37 -7.69
CA ASN A 64 1.42 -5.88 -8.58
C ASN A 64 0.94 -4.87 -9.63
N GLY A 65 0.12 -3.90 -9.22
CA GLY A 65 -0.37 -2.82 -10.08
C GLY A 65 -1.57 -3.22 -10.96
N LYS A 66 -2.06 -4.47 -10.85
CA LYS A 66 -3.25 -4.94 -11.58
C LYS A 66 -4.57 -4.66 -10.85
N ALA A 67 -4.49 -4.19 -9.61
CA ALA A 67 -5.64 -3.78 -8.83
C ALA A 67 -5.32 -2.51 -8.03
N ILE A 68 -6.38 -1.78 -7.68
CA ILE A 68 -6.35 -0.74 -6.66
C ILE A 68 -7.09 -1.28 -5.45
N ARG A 69 -6.48 -1.15 -4.27
CA ARG A 69 -7.15 -1.37 -2.99
C ARG A 69 -7.47 0.00 -2.41
N THR A 70 -8.73 0.19 -2.06
CA THR A 70 -9.16 1.33 -1.26
C THR A 70 -9.49 0.87 0.16
N ALA A 71 -9.14 1.69 1.14
CA ALA A 71 -9.53 1.51 2.54
C ALA A 71 -10.11 2.83 3.04
N HIS A 72 -11.21 2.76 3.77
CA HIS A 72 -11.91 3.91 4.33
C HIS A 72 -11.95 3.79 5.85
N SER A 73 -11.91 4.92 6.55
CA SER A 73 -12.03 4.96 8.00
C SER A 73 -12.54 6.32 8.45
N ILE A 74 -13.60 6.32 9.24
CA ILE A 74 -14.07 7.48 10.02
C ILE A 74 -13.63 7.27 11.45
N ASN A 75 -13.09 8.33 12.07
CA ASN A 75 -12.72 8.39 13.48
C ASN A 75 -11.99 7.12 13.97
N GLU A 76 -10.86 6.81 13.33
CA GLU A 76 -10.01 5.66 13.69
C GLU A 76 -10.72 4.29 13.68
N GLY A 77 -11.74 4.12 12.84
CA GLY A 77 -12.43 2.84 12.64
C GLY A 77 -13.79 2.75 13.32
N GLU A 78 -14.35 3.88 13.74
CA GLU A 78 -15.77 3.98 14.11
C GLU A 78 -16.67 3.50 12.95
N TYR A 79 -16.26 3.76 11.71
CA TYR A 79 -16.86 3.25 10.48
C TYR A 79 -15.78 3.08 9.38
N GLY A 80 -15.89 2.08 8.49
CA GLY A 80 -14.92 1.86 7.41
C GLY A 80 -15.13 0.58 6.62
#